data_AF-A0AAU3K2X2-F1
#
_entry.id   AF-A0AAU3K2X2-F1
#
_cell.length_a   1.000
_cell.length_b   1.000
_cell.length_c   1.000
_cell.angle_alpha   90.00
_cell.angle_beta   90.00
_cell.angle_gamma   90.00
#
_symmetry.space_group_name_H-M   'P 1'
#
loop_
_entity.id
_entity.type
_entity.pdbx_description
1 polymer ?
#
loop_
_entity_poly.entity_id
_entity_poly.type
_entity_poly.pdbx_seq_one_letter_code
_entity_poly.pdbx_strand_id
1 'polypeptide(L)'
;MAVTIAAVVEDGQETPQAWLPLQQLRIRAGADPDAALQIIARDPGHDESIGSRLDEAASLCDLRINEGAQRVDIVETLASTLDTMRATFLGVGAVTLFVGVIGILNIGLATIHERAEEFSLRRSLGATRRDIALLVLAESMMIGLLGALVASGVCWGLYSTVAPAVASGVGTGSFPIQACLVGLGVGAAAGALGGAMPAVRASRLPIAVVMRA
;
A
#
# COMPACT_ATOMS: atom_id res chain seq x y z
N MET A 1 40.67 0.85 28.49
CA MET A 1 40.04 2.16 28.21
C MET A 1 38.62 1.87 27.69
N ALA A 2 37.52 2.40 28.24
CA ALA A 2 36.18 1.93 27.85
C ALA A 2 35.52 2.87 26.82
N VAL A 3 35.12 2.32 25.68
CA VAL A 3 34.43 3.04 24.62
C VAL A 3 33.09 2.35 24.43
N THR A 4 32.02 3.03 24.79
CA THR A 4 30.66 2.48 24.79
C THR A 4 29.92 2.96 23.55
N ILE A 5 30.00 2.22 22.46
CA ILE A 5 29.17 2.43 21.26
C ILE A 5 27.71 2.45 21.68
N ALA A 6 26.98 3.55 21.53
CA ALA A 6 25.60 3.59 22.03
C ALA A 6 24.53 3.99 21.02
N ALA A 7 24.85 4.02 19.72
CA ALA A 7 23.86 3.84 18.66
C ALA A 7 24.58 3.48 17.35
N VAL A 8 23.88 3.00 16.34
CA VAL A 8 24.37 2.88 14.95
C VAL A 8 23.29 3.52 14.08
N VAL A 9 23.64 4.46 13.20
CA VAL A 9 22.66 5.27 12.44
C VAL A 9 22.99 5.26 10.95
N GLU A 10 21.96 5.08 10.12
CA GLU A 10 21.98 5.10 8.65
C GLU A 10 21.63 6.49 8.10
N ASP A 11 22.45 7.06 7.20
CA ASP A 11 22.36 8.47 6.72
C ASP A 11 22.87 8.61 5.27
N GLY A 12 22.78 7.54 4.46
CA GLY A 12 22.95 7.59 3.01
C GLY A 12 24.33 8.00 2.43
N GLN A 13 25.39 8.08 3.23
CA GLN A 13 26.75 8.45 2.81
C GLN A 13 27.66 7.22 2.70
N GLU A 14 28.51 7.15 1.65
CA GLU A 14 29.40 6.01 1.34
C GLU A 14 30.67 5.89 2.20
N THR A 15 31.04 6.95 2.94
CA THR A 15 32.24 6.94 3.78
C THR A 15 31.88 6.71 5.25
N PRO A 16 32.61 5.84 5.98
CA PRO A 16 32.38 5.62 7.40
C PRO A 16 32.82 6.87 8.18
N GLN A 17 31.87 7.49 8.87
CA GLN A 17 32.10 8.67 9.70
C GLN A 17 31.65 8.38 11.13
N ALA A 18 32.47 8.80 12.09
CA ALA A 18 32.16 8.72 13.51
C ALA A 18 31.88 10.13 14.03
N TRP A 19 30.70 10.34 14.62
CA TRP A 19 30.33 11.61 15.23
C TRP A 19 30.55 11.54 16.74
N LEU A 20 31.37 12.47 17.25
CA LEU A 20 31.57 12.65 18.68
C LEU A 20 31.03 14.02 19.10
N PRO A 21 30.19 14.12 20.15
CA PRO A 21 29.80 15.40 20.72
C PRO A 21 31.03 16.20 21.16
N LEU A 22 31.14 17.47 20.74
CA LEU A 22 32.29 18.34 21.05
C LEU A 22 32.55 18.49 22.57
N GLN A 23 31.53 18.33 23.41
CA GLN A 23 31.65 18.31 24.86
C GLN A 23 32.44 17.10 25.38
N GLN A 24 32.29 15.92 24.77
CA GLN A 24 33.05 14.72 25.12
C GLN A 24 34.52 14.81 24.68
N LEU A 25 34.77 15.50 23.55
CA LEU A 25 36.12 15.84 23.08
C LEU A 25 36.84 16.76 24.08
N ARG A 26 36.11 17.66 24.73
CA ARG A 26 36.62 18.61 25.73
C ARG A 26 36.93 17.94 27.08
N ILE A 27 36.13 16.95 27.49
CA ILE A 27 36.38 16.10 28.68
C ILE A 27 37.64 15.24 28.47
N ARG A 28 37.91 14.80 27.24
CA ARG A 28 39.14 14.05 26.89
C ARG A 28 40.42 14.91 26.91
N ALA A 29 40.30 16.20 26.57
CA ALA A 29 41.42 17.15 26.62
C ALA A 29 41.83 17.54 28.06
N GLY A 30 41.08 17.08 29.07
CA GLY A 30 41.41 17.25 30.49
C GLY A 30 40.61 16.30 31.38
N ALA A 31 41.18 15.12 31.64
CA ALA A 31 40.88 14.20 32.75
C ALA A 31 39.45 13.62 32.86
N ASP A 32 39.25 12.40 32.34
CA ASP A 32 38.63 11.27 33.09
C ASP A 32 38.82 9.93 32.34
N PRO A 33 39.51 8.90 32.90
CA PRO A 33 39.71 7.60 32.24
C PRO A 33 38.45 6.73 32.12
N ASP A 34 37.35 7.09 32.80
CA ASP A 34 36.08 6.34 32.82
C ASP A 34 34.97 6.95 31.92
N ALA A 35 35.30 7.97 31.12
CA ALA A 35 34.32 8.60 30.22
C ALA A 35 33.88 7.62 29.11
N ALA A 36 32.65 7.12 29.23
CA ALA A 36 32.01 6.26 28.23
C ALA A 36 31.89 6.98 26.88
N LEU A 37 32.71 6.57 25.91
CA LEU A 37 32.74 7.17 24.58
C LEU A 37 31.64 6.57 23.69
N GLN A 38 30.67 7.38 23.29
CA GLN A 38 29.57 6.95 22.42
C GLN A 38 29.99 6.94 20.96
N ILE A 39 30.41 5.80 20.42
CA ILE A 39 30.64 5.65 18.98
C ILE A 39 29.32 5.28 18.29
N ILE A 40 29.12 5.82 17.10
CA ILE A 40 28.08 5.41 16.18
C ILE A 40 28.75 4.93 14.89
N ALA A 41 28.66 3.63 14.59
CA ALA A 41 29.37 3.00 13.48
C ALA A 41 28.37 2.38 12.48
N ARG A 42 28.34 2.86 11.23
CA ARG A 42 27.42 2.42 10.16
C ARG A 42 28.03 1.28 9.33
N ASP A 43 27.24 0.26 9.00
CA ASP A 43 27.59 -0.75 7.98
C ASP A 43 26.42 -0.95 7.00
N PRO A 44 26.63 -0.79 5.67
CA PRO A 44 25.63 -1.11 4.64
C PRO A 44 25.53 -2.62 4.32
N GLY A 45 26.37 -3.47 4.91
CA GLY A 45 26.37 -4.92 4.72
C GLY A 45 25.49 -5.66 5.73
N HIS A 46 24.61 -6.52 5.23
CA HIS A 46 23.72 -7.39 6.01
C HIS A 46 24.44 -8.52 6.78
N ASP A 47 25.76 -8.44 6.97
CA ASP A 47 26.55 -9.56 7.48
C ASP A 47 26.76 -9.49 9.00
N GLU A 48 26.42 -10.58 9.68
CA GLU A 48 26.70 -10.87 11.10
C GLU A 48 28.20 -10.79 11.49
N SER A 49 29.11 -10.50 10.55
CA SER A 49 30.56 -10.45 10.75
C SER A 49 31.07 -9.17 11.44
N ILE A 50 30.20 -8.21 11.74
CA ILE A 50 30.60 -6.92 12.30
C ILE A 50 31.03 -7.04 13.76
N GLY A 51 30.38 -7.92 14.54
CA GLY A 51 30.74 -8.15 15.94
C GLY A 51 32.21 -8.54 16.09
N SER A 52 32.68 -9.46 15.24
CA SER A 52 34.07 -9.94 15.28
C SER A 52 35.09 -8.90 14.79
N ARG A 53 34.75 -8.05 13.81
CA ARG A 53 35.65 -6.99 13.32
C ARG A 53 35.71 -5.79 14.27
N LEU A 54 34.61 -5.49 14.97
CA LEU A 54 34.60 -4.50 16.04
C LEU A 54 35.37 -5.00 17.26
N ASP A 55 35.23 -6.27 17.62
CA ASP A 55 36.00 -6.92 18.68
C ASP A 55 37.51 -6.93 18.34
N GLU A 56 37.87 -7.19 17.07
CA GLU A 56 39.25 -7.15 16.61
C GLU A 56 39.84 -5.72 16.67
N ALA A 57 39.10 -4.71 16.21
CA ALA A 57 39.50 -3.30 16.31
C ALA A 57 39.56 -2.79 17.78
N ALA A 58 38.68 -3.28 18.64
CA ALA A 58 38.67 -2.98 20.06
C ALA A 58 39.85 -3.63 20.79
N SER A 59 40.24 -4.85 20.40
CA SER A 59 41.40 -5.55 20.95
C SER A 59 42.73 -4.85 20.64
N LEU A 60 42.86 -4.25 19.45
CA LEU A 60 44.04 -3.48 19.04
C LEU A 60 44.18 -2.14 19.78
N CYS A 61 43.07 -1.61 20.32
CA CYS A 61 43.04 -0.31 21.01
C CYS A 61 42.85 -0.41 22.54
N ASP A 62 42.88 -1.62 23.12
CA ASP A 62 42.60 -1.90 24.53
C ASP A 62 41.25 -1.30 25.01
N LEU A 63 40.23 -1.47 24.16
CA LEU A 63 38.88 -0.94 24.34
C LEU A 63 37.93 -2.00 24.89
N ARG A 64 37.30 -1.73 26.05
CA ARG A 64 36.21 -2.59 26.58
C ARG A 64 34.88 -2.13 25.99
N ILE A 65 34.26 -2.98 25.18
CA ILE A 65 32.90 -2.81 24.67
C ILE A 65 31.92 -3.27 25.76
N ASN A 66 30.96 -2.42 26.12
CA ASN A 66 29.88 -2.79 27.04
C ASN A 66 28.73 -3.41 26.21
N GLU A 67 28.27 -4.62 26.55
CA GLU A 67 27.29 -5.44 25.79
C GLU A 67 25.87 -4.84 25.66
N GLY A 68 25.69 -3.55 25.97
CA GLY A 68 24.44 -2.80 25.81
C GLY A 68 24.28 -2.11 24.46
N ALA A 69 25.04 -2.51 23.43
CA ALA A 69 24.95 -1.94 22.10
C ALA A 69 23.63 -2.38 21.42
N GLN A 70 22.55 -1.65 21.73
CA GLN A 70 21.26 -1.87 21.09
C GLN A 70 21.27 -1.21 19.71
N ARG A 71 21.22 -2.05 18.67
CA ARG A 71 21.00 -1.60 17.28
C ARG A 71 19.59 -1.00 17.19
N VAL A 72 19.50 0.31 17.01
CA VAL A 72 18.24 1.01 16.78
C VAL A 72 18.17 1.38 15.30
N ASP A 73 17.77 0.42 14.48
CA ASP A 73 17.47 0.67 13.07
C ASP A 73 16.10 1.36 12.99
N ILE A 74 16.12 2.69 13.12
CA ILE A 74 14.92 3.54 13.02
C ILE A 74 14.25 3.32 11.67
N VAL A 75 15.02 3.07 10.61
CA VAL A 75 14.54 2.79 9.25
C VAL A 75 13.73 1.50 9.18
N GLU A 76 14.23 0.40 9.76
CA GLU A 76 13.54 -0.90 9.77
C GLU A 76 12.23 -0.85 10.60
N THR A 77 12.27 -0.13 11.73
CA THR A 77 11.08 0.06 12.57
C THR A 77 10.01 0.91 11.87
N LEU A 78 10.43 1.94 11.12
CA LEU A 78 9.50 2.75 10.32
C LEU A 78 8.93 1.97 9.14
N ALA A 79 9.78 1.21 8.44
CA ALA A 79 9.39 0.38 7.29
C ALA A 79 8.36 -0.67 7.69
N SER A 80 8.62 -1.43 8.77
CA SER A 80 7.70 -2.44 9.29
C SER A 80 6.37 -1.84 9.77
N THR A 81 6.39 -0.64 10.34
CA THR A 81 5.17 0.09 10.73
C THR A 81 4.35 0.48 9.50
N LEU A 82 4.99 1.05 8.46
CA LEU A 82 4.33 1.42 7.21
C LEU A 82 3.74 0.21 6.48
N ASP A 83 4.45 -0.92 6.47
CA ASP A 83 3.95 -2.16 5.87
C ASP A 83 2.73 -2.71 6.60
N THR A 84 2.72 -2.64 7.94
CA THR A 84 1.56 -3.04 8.74
C THR A 84 0.35 -2.14 8.46
N MET A 85 0.57 -0.82 8.35
CA MET A 85 -0.48 0.13 7.95
C MET A 85 -1.01 -0.17 6.55
N ARG A 86 -0.10 -0.40 5.58
CA ARG A 86 -0.46 -0.76 4.21
C ARG A 86 -1.29 -2.03 4.15
N ALA A 87 -0.90 -3.07 4.87
CA ALA A 87 -1.63 -4.34 4.94
C ALA A 87 -3.04 -4.14 5.52
N THR A 88 -3.16 -3.32 6.56
CA THR A 88 -4.46 -3.00 7.19
C THR A 88 -5.39 -2.27 6.21
N PHE A 89 -4.89 -1.24 5.52
CA PHE A 89 -5.68 -0.52 4.52
C PHE A 89 -6.06 -1.39 3.33
N LEU A 90 -5.16 -2.28 2.89
CA LEU A 90 -5.47 -3.25 1.84
C LEU A 90 -6.58 -4.21 2.29
N GLY A 91 -6.55 -4.66 3.55
CA GLY A 91 -7.62 -5.48 4.14
C GLY A 91 -8.96 -4.77 4.17
N VAL A 92 -9.01 -3.52 4.65
CA VAL A 92 -10.24 -2.70 4.64
C VAL A 92 -10.74 -2.45 3.21
N GLY A 93 -9.82 -2.18 2.29
CA GLY A 93 -10.12 -2.00 0.87
C GLY A 93 -10.73 -3.26 0.25
N ALA A 94 -10.21 -4.45 0.57
CA ALA A 94 -10.74 -5.71 0.08
C ALA A 94 -12.17 -5.98 0.57
N VAL A 95 -12.46 -5.71 1.85
CA VAL A 95 -13.82 -5.86 2.40
C VAL A 95 -14.78 -4.85 1.76
N THR A 96 -14.37 -3.60 1.60
CA THR A 96 -15.17 -2.56 0.96
C THR A 96 -15.48 -2.89 -0.50
N LEU A 97 -14.47 -3.39 -1.22
CA LEU A 97 -14.62 -3.87 -2.59
C LEU A 97 -15.62 -5.02 -2.67
N PHE A 98 -15.53 -5.98 -1.75
CA PHE A 98 -16.44 -7.12 -1.70
C PHE A 98 -17.91 -6.68 -1.50
N VAL A 99 -18.16 -5.75 -0.58
CA VAL A 99 -19.49 -5.17 -0.39
C VAL A 99 -19.95 -4.43 -1.65
N GLY A 100 -19.06 -3.70 -2.31
CA GLY A 100 -19.35 -3.04 -3.59
C GLY A 100 -19.77 -4.02 -4.69
N VAL A 101 -19.08 -5.16 -4.82
CA VAL A 101 -19.42 -6.22 -5.79
C VAL A 101 -20.81 -6.79 -5.51
N ILE A 102 -21.15 -7.04 -4.24
CA ILE A 102 -22.50 -7.48 -3.85
C ILE A 102 -23.55 -6.41 -4.18
N GLY A 103 -23.22 -5.13 -4.01
CA GLY A 103 -24.09 -4.02 -4.41
C GLY A 103 -24.41 -4.03 -5.91
N ILE A 104 -23.39 -4.18 -6.75
CA ILE A 104 -23.54 -4.29 -8.21
C ILE A 104 -24.40 -5.51 -8.56
N LEU A 105 -24.14 -6.66 -7.91
CA LEU A 105 -24.93 -7.87 -8.07
C LEU A 105 -26.41 -7.63 -7.76
N ASN A 106 -26.72 -7.01 -6.61
CA ASN A 106 -28.10 -6.80 -6.16
C ASN A 106 -28.88 -5.87 -7.08
N ILE A 107 -28.28 -4.74 -7.48
CA ILE A 107 -28.92 -3.80 -8.40
C ILE A 107 -29.12 -4.47 -9.77
N GLY A 108 -28.10 -5.20 -10.24
CA GLY A 108 -28.19 -5.98 -11.47
C GLY A 108 -29.34 -6.98 -11.42
N LEU A 109 -29.49 -7.72 -10.32
CA LEU A 109 -30.59 -8.68 -10.16
C LEU A 109 -31.97 -8.02 -10.08
N ALA A 110 -32.09 -6.88 -9.40
CA ALA A 110 -33.36 -6.17 -9.25
C ALA A 110 -33.89 -5.61 -10.58
N THR A 111 -32.99 -5.11 -11.43
CA THR A 111 -33.34 -4.41 -12.68
C THR A 111 -33.57 -5.35 -13.88
N ILE A 112 -33.26 -6.65 -13.76
CA ILE A 112 -33.43 -7.62 -14.85
C ILE A 112 -34.89 -7.69 -15.33
N HIS A 113 -35.85 -7.66 -14.41
CA HIS A 113 -37.26 -7.77 -14.76
C HIS A 113 -37.81 -6.50 -15.41
N GLU A 114 -37.34 -5.33 -14.97
CA GLU A 114 -37.71 -4.04 -15.56
C GLU A 114 -37.26 -3.94 -17.03
N ARG A 115 -36.10 -4.50 -17.36
CA ARG A 115 -35.52 -4.50 -18.71
C ARG A 115 -35.80 -5.77 -19.52
N ALA A 116 -36.66 -6.66 -19.01
CA ALA A 116 -36.92 -7.95 -19.63
C ALA A 116 -37.59 -7.82 -21.02
N GLU A 117 -38.46 -6.83 -21.20
CA GLU A 117 -39.11 -6.53 -22.48
C GLU A 117 -38.08 -6.22 -23.57
N GLU A 118 -37.12 -5.33 -23.29
CA GLU A 118 -36.07 -4.96 -24.22
C GLU A 118 -35.20 -6.17 -24.63
N PHE A 119 -34.84 -7.02 -23.66
CA PHE A 119 -34.08 -8.24 -23.95
C PHE A 119 -34.88 -9.24 -24.78
N SER A 120 -36.18 -9.38 -24.51
CA SER A 120 -37.07 -10.27 -25.26
C SER A 120 -37.25 -9.80 -26.71
N LEU A 121 -37.38 -8.49 -26.92
CA LEU A 121 -37.47 -7.86 -28.24
C LEU A 121 -36.17 -8.03 -29.03
N ARG A 122 -35.00 -7.86 -28.39
CA ARG A 122 -33.71 -8.12 -29.04
C ARG A 122 -33.56 -9.59 -29.45
N ARG A 123 -34.01 -10.53 -28.62
CA ARG A 123 -33.96 -11.96 -28.94
C ARG A 123 -34.95 -12.37 -30.03
N SER A 124 -36.11 -11.72 -30.15
CA SER A 124 -37.05 -12.00 -31.26
C SER A 124 -36.50 -11.51 -32.60
N LEU A 125 -35.64 -10.49 -32.60
CA LEU A 125 -34.89 -10.01 -33.76
C LEU A 125 -33.65 -10.85 -34.10
N GLY A 126 -33.38 -11.93 -33.35
CA GLY A 126 -32.30 -12.88 -33.64
C GLY A 126 -31.08 -12.80 -32.72
N ALA A 127 -31.08 -11.94 -31.69
CA ALA A 127 -29.98 -11.92 -30.72
C ALA A 127 -29.88 -13.25 -29.96
N THR A 128 -28.67 -13.75 -29.79
CA THR A 128 -28.42 -14.98 -29.05
C THR A 128 -28.45 -14.73 -27.55
N ARG A 129 -28.54 -15.80 -26.74
CA ARG A 129 -28.41 -15.71 -25.28
C ARG A 129 -27.05 -15.12 -24.86
N ARG A 130 -26.00 -15.39 -25.64
CA ARG A 130 -24.65 -14.89 -25.37
C ARG A 130 -24.56 -13.39 -25.58
N ASP A 131 -25.25 -12.85 -26.58
CA ASP A 131 -25.24 -11.41 -26.85
C ASP A 131 -25.88 -10.62 -25.71
N ILE A 132 -26.99 -11.13 -25.15
CA ILE A 132 -27.63 -10.54 -23.97
C ILE A 132 -26.71 -10.62 -22.75
N ALA A 133 -26.03 -11.76 -22.54
CA ALA A 133 -25.09 -11.92 -21.43
C ALA A 133 -23.91 -10.95 -21.56
N LEU A 134 -23.32 -10.82 -22.75
CA LEU A 134 -22.20 -9.91 -23.01
C LEU A 134 -22.61 -8.45 -22.84
N LEU A 135 -23.82 -8.08 -23.26
CA LEU A 135 -24.33 -6.73 -23.06
C LEU A 135 -24.43 -6.38 -21.57
N VAL A 136 -25.06 -7.24 -20.76
CA VAL A 136 -25.24 -7.01 -19.32
C VAL A 136 -23.90 -7.03 -18.58
N LEU A 137 -22.99 -7.91 -19.01
CA LEU A 137 -21.64 -7.94 -18.47
C LEU A 137 -20.86 -6.67 -18.80
N ALA A 138 -20.94 -6.20 -20.05
CA ALA A 138 -20.32 -4.95 -20.48
C ALA A 138 -20.90 -3.74 -19.74
N GLU A 139 -22.21 -3.70 -19.52
CA GLU A 139 -22.86 -2.66 -18.72
C GLU A 139 -22.32 -2.65 -17.28
N SER A 140 -22.23 -3.82 -16.65
CA SER A 140 -21.72 -3.95 -15.27
C SER A 140 -20.24 -3.59 -15.16
N MET A 141 -19.42 -4.00 -16.14
CA MET A 141 -18.01 -3.60 -16.24
C MET A 141 -17.87 -2.09 -16.41
N MET A 142 -18.71 -1.47 -17.24
CA MET A 142 -18.70 -0.03 -17.47
C MET A 142 -19.09 0.74 -16.21
N ILE A 143 -20.08 0.25 -15.43
CA ILE A 143 -20.43 0.80 -14.12
C ILE A 143 -19.21 0.74 -13.17
N GLY A 144 -18.52 -0.40 -13.10
CA GLY A 144 -17.32 -0.55 -12.28
C GLY A 144 -16.18 0.39 -12.69
N LEU A 145 -15.93 0.51 -14.00
CA LEU A 145 -14.92 1.42 -14.56
C LEU A 145 -15.24 2.89 -14.29
N LEU A 146 -16.49 3.31 -14.55
CA LEU A 146 -16.93 4.69 -14.30
C LEU A 146 -16.86 5.01 -12.81
N GLY A 147 -17.27 4.09 -11.95
CA GLY A 147 -17.13 4.24 -10.50
C GLY A 147 -15.68 4.44 -10.07
N ALA A 148 -14.75 3.62 -10.58
CA ALA A 148 -13.33 3.75 -10.28
C ALA A 148 -12.71 5.04 -10.86
N LEU A 149 -13.17 5.50 -12.03
CA LEU A 149 -12.74 6.77 -12.64
C LEU A 149 -13.18 7.97 -11.78
N VAL A 150 -14.45 7.99 -11.38
CA VAL A 150 -14.99 9.03 -10.49
C VAL A 150 -14.26 9.01 -9.15
N ALA A 151 -14.07 7.84 -8.54
CA ALA A 151 -13.34 7.70 -7.29
C ALA A 151 -11.89 8.21 -7.41
N SER A 152 -11.20 7.91 -8.51
CA SER A 152 -9.84 8.40 -8.76
C SER A 152 -9.80 9.94 -8.87
N GLY A 153 -10.78 10.55 -9.52
CA GLY A 153 -10.92 12.01 -9.60
C GLY A 153 -11.16 12.64 -8.22
N VAL A 154 -12.01 12.02 -7.40
CA VAL A 154 -12.26 12.45 -6.00
C VAL A 154 -10.98 12.34 -5.17
N CYS A 155 -10.24 11.23 -5.29
CA CYS A 155 -8.96 11.03 -4.60
C CYS A 155 -7.92 12.09 -4.99
N TRP A 156 -7.83 12.45 -6.28
CA TRP A 156 -6.98 13.57 -6.72
C TRP A 156 -7.43 14.87 -6.07
N GLY A 157 -8.72 15.22 -6.16
CA GLY A 157 -9.24 16.46 -5.56
C GLY A 157 -8.94 16.56 -4.06
N LEU A 158 -9.14 15.46 -3.33
CA LEU A 158 -8.81 15.40 -1.91
C LEU A 158 -7.31 15.51 -1.66
N TYR A 159 -6.48 14.83 -2.46
CA TYR A 159 -5.03 14.95 -2.37
C TYR A 159 -4.56 16.40 -2.54
N SER A 160 -5.07 17.10 -3.55
CA SER A 160 -4.68 18.48 -3.86
C SER A 160 -5.03 19.49 -2.76
N THR A 161 -6.03 19.18 -1.93
CA THR A 161 -6.53 20.08 -0.88
C THR A 161 -5.97 19.73 0.50
N VAL A 162 -5.88 18.42 0.82
CA VAL A 162 -5.46 17.94 2.13
C VAL A 162 -3.93 17.85 2.24
N ALA A 163 -3.24 17.42 1.18
CA ALA A 163 -1.79 17.23 1.26
C ALA A 163 -1.04 18.52 1.64
N PRO A 164 -1.34 19.70 1.05
CA PRO A 164 -0.68 20.94 1.45
C PRO A 164 -1.00 21.39 2.88
N ALA A 165 -2.20 21.06 3.39
CA ALA A 165 -2.64 21.43 4.73
C ALA A 165 -1.97 20.60 5.84
N VAL A 166 -1.62 19.35 5.52
CA VAL A 166 -1.00 18.40 6.48
C VAL A 166 0.54 18.40 6.36
N ALA A 167 1.10 18.90 5.27
CA ALA A 167 2.53 18.87 4.98
C ALA A 167 3.35 19.99 5.62
N SER A 168 2.91 20.57 6.73
CA SER A 168 3.69 21.56 7.50
C SER A 168 4.91 20.90 8.19
N GLY A 169 5.88 20.45 7.40
CA GLY A 169 7.19 19.96 7.87
C GLY A 169 7.70 18.70 7.16
N VAL A 170 6.82 17.92 6.52
CA VAL A 170 7.18 16.71 5.77
C VAL A 170 6.69 16.91 4.35
N GLY A 171 7.59 16.95 3.36
CA GLY A 171 7.24 17.24 1.97
C GLY A 171 6.07 16.38 1.47
N THR A 172 5.15 16.98 0.71
CA THR A 172 4.09 16.22 0.04
C THR A 172 4.74 15.30 -0.99
N GLY A 173 4.46 14.00 -0.92
CA GLY A 173 4.86 13.06 -1.96
C GLY A 173 4.28 13.42 -3.33
N SER A 174 4.57 12.62 -4.36
CA SER A 174 3.81 12.71 -5.61
C SER A 174 2.52 11.91 -5.51
N PHE A 175 1.46 12.35 -6.17
CA PHE A 175 0.22 11.57 -6.25
C PHE A 175 0.49 10.24 -6.99
N PRO A 176 0.17 9.08 -6.40
CA PRO A 176 0.53 7.78 -6.98
C PRO A 176 -0.42 7.39 -8.12
N ILE A 177 -0.15 7.88 -9.33
CA ILE A 177 -0.95 7.58 -10.55
C ILE A 177 -1.04 6.06 -10.80
N GLN A 178 0.02 5.32 -10.49
CA GLN A 178 0.05 3.86 -10.62
C GLN A 178 -1.05 3.18 -9.78
N ALA A 179 -1.33 3.68 -8.57
CA ALA A 179 -2.37 3.14 -7.72
C ALA A 179 -3.77 3.37 -8.31
N CYS A 180 -4.00 4.51 -8.97
CA CYS A 180 -5.25 4.78 -9.69
C CYS A 180 -5.45 3.85 -10.89
N LEU A 181 -4.39 3.56 -11.66
CA LEU A 181 -4.46 2.62 -12.78
C LEU A 181 -4.81 1.20 -12.30
N VAL A 182 -4.18 0.76 -11.21
CA VAL A 182 -4.53 -0.52 -10.57
C VAL A 182 -5.98 -0.49 -10.08
N GLY A 183 -6.41 0.60 -9.45
CA GLY A 183 -7.79 0.79 -8.99
C GLY A 183 -8.82 0.73 -10.11
N LEU A 184 -8.54 1.29 -11.28
CA LEU A 184 -9.38 1.17 -12.47
C LEU A 184 -9.51 -0.28 -12.94
N GLY A 185 -8.40 -1.03 -12.96
CA GLY A 185 -8.41 -2.45 -13.29
C GLY A 185 -9.23 -3.27 -12.28
N VAL A 186 -9.07 -2.98 -10.98
CA VAL A 186 -9.84 -3.61 -9.91
C VAL A 186 -11.32 -3.26 -10.01
N GLY A 187 -11.66 -2.02 -10.36
CA GLY A 187 -13.05 -1.59 -10.59
C GLY A 187 -13.71 -2.31 -11.77
N ALA A 188 -12.98 -2.48 -12.87
CA ALA A 188 -13.45 -3.27 -14.02
C ALA A 188 -13.69 -4.74 -13.64
N ALA A 189 -12.74 -5.33 -12.90
CA ALA A 189 -12.86 -6.70 -12.41
C ALA A 189 -14.04 -6.86 -11.44
N ALA A 190 -14.25 -5.91 -10.53
CA ALA A 190 -15.39 -5.89 -9.62
C ALA A 190 -16.73 -5.78 -10.37
N GLY A 191 -16.82 -4.93 -11.39
CA GLY A 191 -17.97 -4.83 -12.29
C GLY A 191 -18.24 -6.13 -13.04
N ALA A 192 -17.20 -6.80 -13.55
CA ALA A 192 -17.33 -8.09 -14.19
C ALA A 192 -17.82 -9.18 -13.22
N LEU A 193 -17.25 -9.24 -12.01
CA LEU A 193 -17.63 -10.20 -10.97
C LEU A 193 -19.08 -10.01 -10.50
N GLY A 194 -19.47 -8.75 -10.23
CA GLY A 194 -20.84 -8.42 -9.82
C GLY A 194 -21.86 -8.63 -10.94
N GLY A 195 -21.47 -8.37 -12.20
CA GLY A 195 -22.31 -8.51 -13.38
C GLY A 195 -22.46 -9.93 -13.93
N ALA A 196 -21.60 -10.87 -13.51
CA ALA A 196 -21.61 -12.23 -14.04
C ALA A 196 -22.93 -12.98 -13.78
N MET A 197 -23.44 -12.94 -12.54
CA MET A 197 -24.72 -13.59 -12.20
C MET A 197 -25.92 -12.92 -12.90
N PRO A 198 -26.06 -11.57 -12.89
CA PRO A 198 -27.11 -10.89 -13.64
C PRO A 198 -27.08 -11.20 -15.13
N ALA A 199 -25.91 -11.22 -15.76
CA ALA A 199 -25.75 -11.57 -17.17
C ALA A 199 -26.26 -12.98 -17.49
N VAL A 200 -25.92 -13.96 -16.64
CA VAL A 200 -26.41 -15.33 -16.80
C VAL A 200 -27.92 -15.38 -16.63
N ARG A 201 -28.49 -14.69 -15.64
CA ARG A 201 -29.94 -14.68 -15.43
C ARG A 201 -30.69 -13.99 -16.57
N ALA A 202 -30.23 -12.83 -17.03
CA ALA A 202 -30.81 -12.11 -18.16
C ALA A 202 -30.84 -12.97 -19.44
N SER A 203 -29.76 -13.68 -19.72
CA SER A 203 -29.66 -14.57 -20.90
C SER A 203 -30.65 -15.74 -20.90
N ARG A 204 -31.15 -16.14 -19.73
CA ARG A 204 -32.03 -17.29 -19.52
C ARG A 204 -33.51 -16.92 -19.42
N LEU A 205 -33.86 -15.64 -19.48
CA LEU A 205 -35.25 -15.20 -19.46
C LEU A 205 -36.05 -15.79 -20.65
N PRO A 206 -37.22 -16.39 -20.41
CA PRO A 206 -38.08 -16.92 -21.46
C PRO A 206 -38.85 -15.80 -22.19
N ILE A 207 -38.75 -15.77 -23.52
CA ILE A 207 -39.38 -14.76 -24.39
C ILE A 207 -40.92 -14.77 -24.25
N ALA A 208 -41.51 -15.97 -24.16
CA ALA A 208 -42.96 -16.15 -24.18
C ALA A 208 -43.69 -15.65 -22.93
N VAL A 209 -42.99 -15.47 -21.81
CA VAL A 209 -43.59 -14.99 -20.55
C VAL A 209 -43.77 -13.46 -20.58
N VAL A 210 -42.89 -12.76 -21.31
CA VAL A 210 -42.88 -11.30 -21.35
C VAL A 210 -43.90 -10.75 -22.36
N MET A 211 -44.19 -11.47 -23.45
CA MET A 211 -45.16 -11.07 -24.47
C MET A 211 -46.63 -11.45 -24.18
N ARG A 212 -46.90 -12.06 -23.02
CA ARG A 212 -48.26 -12.42 -22.57
C ARG A 212 -48.77 -11.53 -21.43
N ALA A 213 -47.92 -10.68 -20.87
CA ALA A 213 -48.29 -9.62 -19.95
C ALA A 213 -48.72 -8.38 -20.74
#